data_AF-G7I0K8-F1
#
_entry.id   AF-G7I0K8-F1
#
_cell.length_a   1.000
_cell.length_b   1.000
_cell.length_c   1.000
_cell.angle_alpha   90.00
_cell.angle_beta   90.00
_cell.angle_gamma   90.00
#
_symmetry.space_group_name_H-M   'P 1'
#
loop_
_entity.id
_entity.type
_entity.pdbx_description
1 polymer ?
#
loop_
_entity_poly.entity_id
_entity_poly.type
_entity_poly.pdbx_seq_one_letter_code
_entity_poly.pdbx_strand_id
1 'polypeptide(L)'
;MSPRDTPDNNKKDRAKGVPGRGDEDNVTYVNFGKRRKVESAEETLPEKAQTEKAQPEKKQPERALTRESIEEAAVEFHNRQQPRWSKRITSDKPRDSIFNPAAERIMKFVTTTTDSGRLARGRQYARSGHVVDLDLRVSAVHGQVAGSQNQPFSVLIQLPYRDKEDIEKLTGMLARSANSIRAAMRGDLHSEVLDLLLAPTADDVRMDCDCPDYGHVCKHIVAVADRLAARIDADPLQLFALRGINIQALETMVMDAAQKVADESAAEASDEDSADMPDSVTSNAASGSGTAQGAAANNPSKARSVNNDLFWNGRDLPDMPEPKVAPALDDSDPDLLRKAMRAVSHTNVDLLRAVSDIEDLYHFMTDKNS
;
A
#
# COMPACT_ATOMS: atom_id res chain seq x y z
N MET A 1 -15.01 -29.77 84.79
CA MET A 1 -15.07 -31.23 84.59
C MET A 1 -15.12 -31.50 83.10
N SER A 2 -14.04 -32.07 82.55
CA SER A 2 -13.96 -32.72 81.22
C SER A 2 -14.80 -34.02 81.20
N PRO A 3 -14.75 -34.94 80.19
CA PRO A 3 -14.16 -34.98 78.82
C PRO A 3 -15.15 -35.57 77.75
N ARG A 4 -14.95 -35.37 76.43
CA ARG A 4 -14.42 -36.32 75.38
C ARG A 4 -14.68 -37.83 75.57
N ASP A 5 -15.07 -38.54 74.49
CA ASP A 5 -14.34 -39.72 73.94
C ASP A 5 -15.01 -40.37 72.70
N THR A 6 -14.15 -40.85 71.78
CA THR A 6 -14.36 -41.73 70.61
C THR A 6 -14.37 -43.22 71.01
N PRO A 7 -14.69 -44.15 70.08
CA PRO A 7 -13.80 -45.32 69.90
C PRO A 7 -13.65 -45.82 68.44
N ASP A 8 -12.81 -46.85 68.32
CA ASP A 8 -11.95 -47.30 67.22
C ASP A 8 -12.11 -48.82 66.91
N ASN A 9 -11.65 -49.26 65.71
CA ASN A 9 -11.09 -50.57 65.30
C ASN A 9 -11.93 -51.88 65.15
N ASN A 10 -11.76 -52.66 64.04
CA ASN A 10 -10.79 -53.80 63.90
C ASN A 10 -11.05 -54.86 62.75
N LYS A 11 -9.97 -55.32 62.08
CA LYS A 11 -9.56 -56.64 61.44
C LYS A 11 -10.50 -57.55 60.58
N LYS A 12 -10.17 -57.94 59.32
CA LYS A 12 -9.26 -59.00 58.70
C LYS A 12 -9.83 -60.44 58.60
N ASP A 13 -9.80 -61.07 57.41
CA ASP A 13 -9.14 -62.38 57.09
C ASP A 13 -9.44 -62.96 55.67
N ARG A 14 -8.65 -63.97 55.24
CA ARG A 14 -8.31 -64.40 53.85
C ARG A 14 -8.30 -65.95 53.73
N ALA A 15 -8.70 -66.54 52.58
CA ALA A 15 -8.39 -67.93 52.12
C ALA A 15 -8.71 -68.06 50.60
N LYS A 16 -7.89 -68.51 49.62
CA LYS A 16 -7.12 -69.74 49.25
C LYS A 16 -7.91 -70.90 48.56
N GLY A 17 -7.95 -70.87 47.21
CA GLY A 17 -7.58 -71.88 46.16
C GLY A 17 -8.14 -73.33 46.07
N VAL A 18 -8.47 -73.78 44.83
CA VAL A 18 -8.48 -75.20 44.34
C VAL A 18 -8.21 -75.24 42.80
N PRO A 19 -7.43 -76.20 42.23
CA PRO A 19 -7.19 -76.35 40.78
C PRO A 19 -7.57 -77.73 40.17
N GLY A 20 -7.76 -77.78 38.83
CA GLY A 20 -7.43 -78.94 37.98
C GLY A 20 -8.50 -79.49 37.00
N ARG A 21 -8.01 -79.99 35.83
CA ARG A 21 -8.61 -80.86 34.76
C ARG A 21 -9.10 -80.10 33.52
N GLY A 22 -8.80 -80.45 32.26
CA GLY A 22 -8.07 -81.55 31.62
C GLY A 22 -8.60 -81.68 30.16
N ASP A 23 -7.67 -81.76 29.21
CA ASP A 23 -7.69 -82.34 27.85
C ASP A 23 -8.74 -81.96 26.78
N GLU A 24 -8.18 -81.38 25.70
CA GLU A 24 -8.39 -81.65 24.26
C GLU A 24 -9.82 -81.67 23.68
N ASP A 25 -10.14 -80.64 22.87
CA ASP A 25 -10.70 -80.90 21.54
C ASP A 25 -10.48 -79.75 20.54
N ASN A 26 -10.26 -80.19 19.31
CA ASN A 26 -9.75 -79.49 18.15
C ASN A 26 -10.84 -78.75 17.36
N VAL A 27 -10.44 -77.59 16.79
CA VAL A 27 -10.91 -77.04 15.50
C VAL A 27 -12.33 -76.44 15.49
N THR A 28 -12.45 -75.13 15.70
CA THR A 28 -12.49 -74.03 14.70
C THR A 28 -13.90 -73.67 14.27
N TYR A 29 -14.39 -72.53 14.77
CA TYR A 29 -15.20 -71.62 13.97
C TYR A 29 -14.71 -70.19 14.16
N VAL A 30 -14.14 -69.65 13.09
CA VAL A 30 -14.04 -68.23 12.85
C VAL A 30 -15.48 -67.70 12.74
N ASN A 31 -15.84 -66.69 13.53
CA ASN A 31 -16.54 -65.54 12.98
C ASN A 31 -16.74 -64.36 13.95
N PHE A 32 -16.29 -63.22 13.43
CA PHE A 32 -16.83 -61.87 13.52
C PHE A 32 -17.32 -61.36 14.88
N GLY A 33 -16.43 -60.56 15.47
CA GLY A 33 -16.82 -59.27 16.02
C GLY A 33 -17.45 -59.29 17.40
N LYS A 34 -16.64 -59.01 18.42
CA LYS A 34 -17.06 -58.28 19.63
C LYS A 34 -15.86 -57.54 20.23
N ARG A 35 -15.82 -56.26 19.86
CA ARG A 35 -15.16 -55.08 20.46
C ARG A 35 -14.30 -55.36 21.70
N ARG A 36 -12.98 -55.18 21.56
CA ARG A 36 -12.10 -54.91 22.70
C ARG A 36 -12.16 -53.41 22.99
N LYS A 37 -12.40 -53.04 24.24
CA LYS A 37 -12.38 -51.66 24.71
C LYS A 37 -10.91 -51.23 24.76
N VAL A 38 -10.55 -50.24 23.95
CA VAL A 38 -9.22 -49.62 23.98
C VAL A 38 -9.19 -48.73 25.23
N GLU A 39 -8.34 -49.05 26.20
CA GLU A 39 -8.24 -48.34 27.48
C GLU A 39 -7.16 -47.25 27.50
N SER A 40 -6.48 -46.99 26.37
CA SER A 40 -5.58 -45.86 26.20
C SER A 40 -5.39 -45.46 24.73
N ALA A 41 -5.20 -44.16 24.47
CA ALA A 41 -5.20 -43.57 23.13
C ALA A 41 -3.93 -43.85 22.29
N GLU A 42 -2.96 -44.60 22.80
CA GLU A 42 -1.67 -44.85 22.16
C GLU A 42 -1.62 -46.12 21.29
N GLU A 43 -2.67 -46.96 21.29
CA GLU A 43 -2.74 -48.19 20.49
C GLU A 43 -3.24 -48.00 19.03
N THR A 44 -3.55 -46.78 18.60
CA THR A 44 -4.15 -46.51 17.26
C THR A 44 -3.21 -45.94 16.20
N LEU A 45 -1.90 -45.87 16.43
CA LEU A 45 -0.98 -45.29 15.44
C LEU A 45 -0.17 -46.36 14.69
N PRO A 46 -0.24 -46.39 13.34
CA PRO A 46 0.60 -47.28 12.55
C PRO A 46 2.07 -46.82 12.57
N GLU A 47 2.95 -47.80 12.62
CA GLU A 47 4.40 -47.64 12.61
C GLU A 47 4.91 -47.19 11.22
N LYS A 48 5.72 -46.11 11.22
CA LYS A 48 6.64 -45.60 10.17
C LYS A 48 6.05 -44.97 8.90
N ALA A 49 6.23 -43.66 8.79
CA ALA A 49 6.98 -43.04 7.68
C ALA A 49 7.44 -41.63 8.07
N GLN A 50 8.70 -41.36 7.77
CA GLN A 50 9.52 -40.23 8.19
C GLN A 50 9.14 -38.93 7.49
N THR A 51 9.22 -37.79 8.19
CA THR A 51 9.82 -36.56 7.63
C THR A 51 10.21 -35.59 8.74
N GLU A 52 11.49 -35.23 8.73
CA GLU A 52 12.16 -34.01 9.20
C GLU A 52 11.85 -33.41 10.59
N LYS A 53 12.92 -33.29 11.38
CA LYS A 53 12.97 -32.59 12.66
C LYS A 53 12.67 -31.10 12.49
N ALA A 54 11.45 -30.68 12.75
CA ALA A 54 11.13 -29.31 13.11
C ALA A 54 11.46 -29.07 14.60
N GLN A 55 12.23 -28.03 14.88
CA GLN A 55 12.56 -27.59 16.25
C GLN A 55 11.27 -27.19 17.00
N PRO A 56 11.19 -27.37 18.32
CA PRO A 56 9.98 -27.04 19.07
C PRO A 56 9.80 -25.53 19.10
N GLU A 57 8.83 -25.03 18.33
CA GLU A 57 8.29 -23.69 18.49
C GLU A 57 7.78 -23.53 19.92
N LYS A 58 8.39 -22.59 20.66
CA LYS A 58 7.90 -22.16 21.96
C LYS A 58 6.51 -21.57 21.74
N LYS A 59 5.45 -22.34 22.06
CA LYS A 59 4.09 -21.82 22.20
C LYS A 59 4.14 -20.64 23.17
N GLN A 60 4.04 -19.43 22.64
CA GLN A 60 3.82 -18.24 23.45
C GLN A 60 2.48 -18.42 24.16
N PRO A 61 2.36 -18.07 25.45
CA PRO A 61 1.10 -18.22 26.15
C PRO A 61 0.04 -17.35 25.44
N GLU A 62 -1.10 -17.96 25.12
CA GLU A 62 -2.28 -17.25 24.61
C GLU A 62 -2.67 -16.17 25.62
N ARG A 63 -2.19 -14.95 25.37
CA ARG A 63 -2.49 -13.79 26.20
C ARG A 63 -3.94 -13.46 25.93
N ALA A 64 -4.80 -13.62 26.95
CA ALA A 64 -6.21 -13.27 26.85
C ALA A 64 -6.33 -11.85 26.29
N LEU A 65 -7.04 -11.72 25.16
CA LEU A 65 -7.31 -10.45 24.48
C LEU A 65 -8.26 -9.62 25.34
N THR A 66 -7.73 -8.98 26.38
CA THR A 66 -8.46 -7.96 27.13
C THR A 66 -8.60 -6.73 26.25
N ARG A 67 -9.69 -5.97 26.43
CA ARG A 67 -9.93 -4.71 25.70
C ARG A 67 -8.73 -3.77 25.79
N GLU A 68 -8.11 -3.68 26.96
CA GLU A 68 -6.89 -2.91 27.20
C GLU A 68 -5.70 -3.40 26.37
N SER A 69 -5.52 -4.72 26.20
CA SER A 69 -4.44 -5.27 25.37
C SER A 69 -4.64 -5.03 23.86
N ILE A 70 -5.89 -4.96 23.40
CA ILE A 70 -6.22 -4.62 22.02
C ILE A 70 -5.99 -3.13 21.78
N GLU A 71 -6.40 -2.27 22.72
CA GLU A 71 -6.14 -0.82 22.66
C GLU A 71 -4.64 -0.53 22.71
N GLU A 72 -3.87 -1.18 23.60
CA GLU A 72 -2.41 -1.10 23.63
C GLU A 72 -1.77 -1.59 22.33
N ALA A 73 -2.20 -2.73 21.79
CA ALA A 73 -1.67 -3.26 20.54
C ALA A 73 -2.00 -2.37 19.34
N ALA A 74 -3.19 -1.75 19.31
CA ALA A 74 -3.59 -0.79 18.28
C ALA A 74 -2.77 0.50 18.36
N VAL A 75 -2.55 1.02 19.56
CA VAL A 75 -1.67 2.19 19.81
C VAL A 75 -0.23 1.85 19.45
N GLU A 76 0.27 0.65 19.77
CA GLU A 76 1.62 0.22 19.47
C GLU A 76 1.82 -0.04 17.97
N PHE A 77 0.82 -0.57 17.27
CA PHE A 77 0.81 -0.73 15.82
C PHE A 77 0.80 0.62 15.11
N HIS A 78 -0.07 1.55 15.56
CA HIS A 78 -0.12 2.91 15.04
C HIS A 78 1.20 3.67 15.31
N ASN A 79 1.81 3.50 16.49
CA ASN A 79 3.13 4.06 16.80
C ASN A 79 4.27 3.39 16.02
N ARG A 80 4.18 2.10 15.68
CA ARG A 80 5.14 1.41 14.80
C ARG A 80 5.08 1.91 13.36
N GLN A 81 3.91 2.35 12.89
CA GLN A 81 3.76 3.00 11.58
C GLN A 81 4.26 4.45 11.57
N GLN A 82 4.56 5.04 12.72
CA GLN A 82 5.18 6.36 12.76
C GLN A 82 6.65 6.27 12.37
N PRO A 83 7.13 7.12 11.44
CA PRO A 83 8.55 7.18 11.11
C PRO A 83 9.33 7.52 12.38
N ARG A 84 10.23 6.61 12.77
CA ARG A 84 11.14 6.80 13.89
C ARG A 84 11.98 8.05 13.61
N TRP A 85 11.61 9.15 14.26
CA TRP A 85 12.27 10.46 14.37
C TRP A 85 13.82 10.40 14.42
N SER A 86 14.42 9.27 14.78
CA SER A 86 15.82 9.18 15.19
C SER A 86 16.87 8.94 14.08
N LYS A 87 16.59 9.10 12.78
CA LYS A 87 17.60 8.80 11.74
C LYS A 87 17.87 9.87 10.67
N ARG A 88 17.21 11.02 10.70
CA ARG A 88 17.45 12.09 9.70
C ARG A 88 18.20 13.31 10.28
N ILE A 89 19.18 13.04 11.15
CA ILE A 89 20.10 14.05 11.72
C ILE A 89 21.41 14.01 10.92
N THR A 90 21.37 14.40 9.64
CA THR A 90 22.59 14.73 8.87
C THR A 90 22.26 15.80 7.82
N SER A 91 22.19 17.06 8.23
CA SER A 91 22.40 18.21 7.33
C SER A 91 22.55 19.49 8.14
N ASP A 92 23.60 20.26 7.84
CA ASP A 92 24.00 21.54 8.43
C ASP A 92 22.97 22.68 8.26
N LYS A 93 21.92 22.72 9.08
CA LYS A 93 21.11 23.94 9.26
C LYS A 93 21.06 24.35 10.73
N PRO A 94 21.22 25.65 11.06
CA PRO A 94 20.91 26.16 12.39
C PRO A 94 19.40 26.03 12.61
N ARG A 95 18.98 25.23 13.60
CA ARG A 95 17.57 24.87 13.85
C ARG A 95 16.98 25.74 14.95
N ASP A 96 16.36 26.86 14.59
CA ASP A 96 15.34 27.47 15.47
C ASP A 96 14.01 26.68 15.41
N SER A 97 13.86 25.78 14.43
CA SER A 97 12.72 24.88 14.26
C SER A 97 13.16 23.43 14.03
N ILE A 98 12.50 22.50 14.71
CA ILE A 98 12.74 21.05 14.57
C ILE A 98 12.14 20.54 13.25
N PHE A 99 11.19 21.27 12.66
CA PHE A 99 10.42 20.89 11.48
C PHE A 99 10.98 21.47 10.18
N ASN A 100 10.64 20.85 9.06
CA ASN A 100 10.78 21.44 7.74
C ASN A 100 9.86 22.69 7.60
N PRO A 101 10.19 23.63 6.69
CA PRO A 101 9.40 24.84 6.47
C PRO A 101 7.90 24.63 6.24
N ALA A 102 7.51 23.53 5.58
CA ALA A 102 6.12 23.20 5.32
C ALA A 102 5.36 22.79 6.59
N ALA A 103 5.94 21.89 7.38
CA ALA A 103 5.39 21.42 8.64
C ALA A 103 5.33 22.56 9.66
N GLU A 104 6.34 23.43 9.68
CA GLU A 104 6.31 24.65 10.48
C GLU A 104 5.17 25.57 10.09
N ARG A 105 4.91 25.77 8.79
CA ARG A 105 3.79 26.57 8.29
C ARG A 105 2.43 26.03 8.74
N ILE A 106 2.24 24.70 8.69
CA ILE A 106 1.02 24.03 9.16
C ILE A 106 0.82 24.28 10.66
N MET A 107 1.87 24.11 11.46
CA MET A 107 1.80 24.40 12.89
C MET A 107 1.57 25.89 13.17
N LYS A 108 2.12 26.77 12.34
CA LYS A 108 1.90 28.21 12.45
C LYS A 108 0.42 28.54 12.37
N PHE A 109 -0.32 27.97 11.41
CA PHE A 109 -1.75 28.21 11.25
C PHE A 109 -2.56 27.91 12.52
N VAL A 110 -2.27 26.79 13.19
CA VAL A 110 -2.99 26.47 14.43
C VAL A 110 -2.51 27.30 15.62
N THR A 111 -1.22 27.64 15.69
CA THR A 111 -0.68 28.42 16.82
C THR A 111 -1.12 29.89 16.82
N THR A 112 -1.38 30.48 15.65
CA THR A 112 -1.83 31.88 15.56
C THR A 112 -3.30 32.05 15.91
N THR A 113 -4.11 31.00 15.74
CA THR A 113 -5.58 31.05 15.84
C THR A 113 -6.12 30.42 17.13
N THR A 114 -5.26 29.80 17.96
CA THR A 114 -5.66 29.10 19.19
C THR A 114 -4.94 29.63 20.43
N ASP A 115 -5.54 29.43 21.60
CA ASP A 115 -4.91 29.76 22.88
C ASP A 115 -3.87 28.72 23.31
N SER A 116 -2.94 29.13 24.17
CA SER A 116 -1.84 28.27 24.64
C SER A 116 -2.31 27.01 25.37
N GLY A 117 -3.47 27.06 26.04
CA GLY A 117 -4.05 25.92 26.75
C GLY A 117 -4.59 24.85 25.81
N ARG A 118 -5.34 25.25 24.77
CA ARG A 118 -5.79 24.34 23.70
C ARG A 118 -4.60 23.77 22.93
N LEU A 119 -3.60 24.59 22.62
CA LEU A 119 -2.39 24.16 21.95
C LEU A 119 -1.64 23.07 22.74
N ALA A 120 -1.43 23.29 24.03
CA ALA A 120 -0.72 22.34 24.89
C ALA A 120 -1.45 20.99 24.98
N ARG A 121 -2.78 21.02 25.20
CA ARG A 121 -3.62 19.81 25.23
C ARG A 121 -3.62 19.07 23.89
N GLY A 122 -3.72 19.80 22.78
CA GLY A 122 -3.71 19.21 21.45
C GLY A 122 -2.39 18.50 21.12
N ARG A 123 -1.25 19.13 21.43
CA ARG A 123 0.07 18.49 21.31
C ARG A 123 0.19 17.25 22.20
N GLN A 124 -0.36 17.31 23.42
CA GLN A 124 -0.38 16.15 24.29
C GLN A 124 -1.24 15.01 23.73
N TYR A 125 -2.40 15.30 23.14
CA TYR A 125 -3.26 14.31 22.48
C TYR A 125 -2.55 13.65 21.29
N ALA A 126 -1.89 14.45 20.46
CA ALA A 126 -1.05 13.94 19.38
C ALA A 126 -0.01 12.97 19.94
N ARG A 127 0.84 13.40 20.89
CA ARG A 127 1.90 12.57 21.48
C ARG A 127 1.40 11.31 22.18
N SER A 128 0.23 11.38 22.80
CA SER A 128 -0.37 10.26 23.52
C SER A 128 -1.11 9.29 22.59
N GLY A 129 -0.99 9.43 21.27
CA GLY A 129 -1.56 8.49 20.30
C GLY A 129 -3.08 8.55 20.17
N HIS A 130 -3.72 9.67 20.50
CA HIS A 130 -5.19 9.79 20.42
C HIS A 130 -5.68 10.04 18.99
N VAL A 131 -4.80 10.40 18.06
CA VAL A 131 -5.15 10.49 16.63
C VAL A 131 -5.11 9.06 16.08
N VAL A 132 -6.29 8.49 15.85
CA VAL A 132 -6.47 7.08 15.46
C VAL A 132 -6.20 6.89 13.97
N ASP A 133 -6.68 7.84 13.17
CA ASP A 133 -6.55 7.81 11.72
C ASP A 133 -6.23 9.20 11.16
N LEU A 134 -5.48 9.21 10.06
CA LEU A 134 -5.08 10.40 9.33
C LEU A 134 -5.00 10.08 7.83
N ASP A 135 -6.06 10.45 7.12
CA ASP A 135 -6.22 10.26 5.68
C ASP A 135 -5.95 11.58 4.94
N LEU A 136 -4.98 11.55 4.01
CA LEU A 136 -4.62 12.70 3.18
C LEU A 136 -5.26 12.50 1.82
N ARG A 137 -6.22 13.36 1.49
CA ARG A 137 -6.89 13.42 0.19
C ARG A 137 -6.42 14.64 -0.58
N VAL A 138 -6.83 14.77 -1.83
CA VAL A 138 -6.52 15.99 -2.60
C VAL A 138 -7.22 17.19 -1.96
N SER A 139 -6.43 18.19 -1.59
CA SER A 139 -6.81 19.46 -0.94
C SER A 139 -7.44 19.35 0.46
N ALA A 140 -7.53 18.16 1.04
CA ALA A 140 -8.17 17.96 2.33
C ALA A 140 -7.49 16.86 3.15
N VAL A 141 -7.46 17.05 4.46
CA VAL A 141 -6.95 16.08 5.42
C VAL A 141 -8.09 15.73 6.38
N HIS A 142 -8.39 14.44 6.46
CA HIS A 142 -9.36 13.89 7.40
C HIS A 142 -8.62 13.22 8.55
N GLY A 143 -8.96 13.60 9.78
CA GLY A 143 -8.42 13.00 10.99
C GLY A 143 -9.53 12.41 11.85
N GLN A 144 -9.23 11.33 12.56
CA GLN A 144 -10.10 10.76 13.59
C GLN A 144 -9.37 10.82 14.92
N VAL A 145 -9.99 11.46 15.92
CA VAL A 145 -9.36 11.68 17.23
C VAL A 145 -10.19 11.06 18.34
N ALA A 146 -9.60 10.10 19.05
CA ALA A 146 -10.18 9.52 20.25
C ALA A 146 -10.33 10.60 21.34
N GLY A 147 -11.50 10.60 21.97
CA GLY A 147 -11.83 11.56 23.01
C GLY A 147 -12.66 10.93 24.12
N SER A 148 -13.47 11.74 24.79
CA SER A 148 -14.27 11.31 25.94
C SER A 148 -15.46 10.42 25.58
N GLN A 149 -15.85 10.38 24.31
CA GLN A 149 -16.99 9.58 23.83
C GLN A 149 -16.48 8.32 23.11
N ASN A 150 -17.36 7.31 22.98
CA ASN A 150 -16.99 6.01 22.39
C ASN A 150 -16.59 6.10 20.91
N GLN A 151 -17.17 7.06 20.16
CA GLN A 151 -16.84 7.29 18.76
C GLN A 151 -15.78 8.39 18.62
N PRO A 152 -14.69 8.18 17.84
CA PRO A 152 -13.72 9.23 17.57
C PRO A 152 -14.40 10.48 16.97
N PHE A 153 -13.85 11.64 17.29
CA PHE A 153 -14.23 12.92 16.68
C PHE A 153 -13.63 13.03 15.28
N SER A 154 -14.44 13.49 14.33
CA SER A 154 -14.02 13.77 12.97
C SER A 154 -13.43 15.18 12.88
N VAL A 155 -12.25 15.28 12.29
CA VAL A 155 -11.56 16.54 12.02
C VAL A 155 -11.32 16.66 10.53
N LEU A 156 -11.62 17.84 9.98
CA LEU A 156 -11.33 18.21 8.60
C LEU A 156 -10.41 19.42 8.57
N ILE A 157 -9.29 19.32 7.85
CA ILE A 157 -8.45 20.46 7.49
C ILE A 157 -8.45 20.55 5.96
N GLN A 158 -9.06 21.59 5.43
CA GLN A 158 -9.21 21.81 4.00
C GLN A 158 -8.40 23.04 3.57
N LEU A 159 -7.55 22.82 2.57
CA LEU A 159 -6.73 23.86 1.97
C LEU A 159 -7.53 24.67 0.93
N PRO A 160 -7.14 25.92 0.66
CA PRO A 160 -7.81 26.77 -0.32
C PRO A 160 -7.76 26.16 -1.73
N TYR A 161 -8.78 26.48 -2.51
CA TYR A 161 -8.82 26.19 -3.94
C TYR A 161 -7.69 26.92 -4.65
N ARG A 162 -7.13 26.30 -5.70
CA ARG A 162 -6.10 26.88 -6.57
C ARG A 162 -6.63 26.84 -7.98
N ASP A 163 -6.53 27.96 -8.68
CA ASP A 163 -6.88 28.01 -10.08
C ASP A 163 -5.75 27.45 -10.97
N LYS A 164 -5.96 27.49 -12.28
CA LYS A 164 -4.95 27.01 -13.24
C LYS A 164 -3.69 27.88 -13.22
N GLU A 165 -3.84 29.19 -13.04
CA GLU A 165 -2.71 30.12 -13.02
C GLU A 165 -1.79 29.86 -11.83
N ASP A 166 -2.35 29.56 -10.65
CA ASP A 166 -1.60 29.20 -9.46
C ASP A 166 -0.80 27.91 -9.66
N ILE A 167 -1.40 26.92 -10.34
CA ILE A 167 -0.74 25.65 -10.67
C ILE A 167 0.40 25.88 -11.65
N GLU A 168 0.19 26.70 -12.68
CA GLU A 168 1.21 27.07 -13.67
C GLU A 168 2.35 27.85 -13.03
N LYS A 169 2.05 28.85 -12.18
CA LYS A 169 3.05 29.60 -11.41
C LYS A 169 3.88 28.66 -10.54
N LEU A 170 3.23 27.79 -9.75
CA LEU A 170 3.91 26.83 -8.89
C LEU A 170 4.81 25.87 -9.70
N THR A 171 4.30 25.33 -10.80
CA THR A 171 5.05 24.40 -11.65
C THR A 171 6.23 25.11 -12.29
N GLY A 172 6.04 26.32 -12.81
CA GLY A 172 7.10 27.16 -13.35
C GLY A 172 8.17 27.44 -12.28
N MET A 173 7.77 27.78 -11.05
CA MET A 173 8.70 28.06 -9.96
C MET A 173 9.58 26.86 -9.59
N LEU A 174 9.00 25.66 -9.58
CA LEU A 174 9.70 24.41 -9.30
C LEU A 174 10.55 23.95 -10.49
N ALA A 175 10.05 24.11 -11.71
CA ALA A 175 10.70 23.65 -12.93
C ALA A 175 11.86 24.55 -13.40
N ARG A 176 12.03 25.75 -12.82
CA ARG A 176 13.15 26.66 -13.12
C ARG A 176 14.52 26.00 -13.01
N SER A 177 14.70 25.05 -12.09
CA SER A 177 15.97 24.32 -11.99
C SER A 177 15.79 22.93 -11.37
N ALA A 178 16.63 22.00 -11.79
CA ALA A 178 16.75 20.69 -11.15
C ALA A 178 17.02 20.78 -9.64
N ASN A 179 17.79 21.79 -9.21
CA ASN A 179 18.09 21.99 -7.79
C ASN A 179 16.86 22.39 -6.98
N SER A 180 15.94 23.17 -7.56
CA SER A 180 14.67 23.57 -6.93
C SER A 180 13.78 22.36 -6.65
N ILE A 181 13.71 21.41 -7.59
CA ILE A 181 12.94 20.16 -7.41
C ILE A 181 13.57 19.29 -6.32
N ARG A 182 14.90 19.09 -6.35
CA ARG A 182 15.60 18.32 -5.31
C ARG A 182 15.52 18.96 -3.93
N ALA A 183 15.49 20.30 -3.85
CA ALA A 183 15.25 21.02 -2.60
C ALA A 183 13.82 20.77 -2.09
N ALA A 184 12.82 20.87 -2.98
CA ALA A 184 11.43 20.60 -2.67
C ALA A 184 11.19 19.15 -2.16
N MET A 185 11.82 18.15 -2.78
CA MET A 185 11.76 16.75 -2.32
C MET A 185 12.39 16.53 -0.94
N ARG A 186 13.33 17.39 -0.53
CA ARG A 186 13.92 17.39 0.82
C ARG A 186 13.11 18.22 1.83
N GLY A 187 12.04 18.88 1.39
CA GLY A 187 11.22 19.77 2.21
C GLY A 187 11.77 21.20 2.34
N ASP A 188 12.84 21.53 1.62
CA ASP A 188 13.43 22.87 1.59
C ASP A 188 12.71 23.74 0.55
N LEU A 189 11.58 24.30 0.96
CA LEU A 189 10.72 25.13 0.12
C LEU A 189 10.85 26.61 0.45
N HIS A 190 10.87 27.45 -0.59
CA HIS A 190 10.81 28.90 -0.43
C HIS A 190 9.42 29.33 0.05
N SER A 191 9.33 30.45 0.77
CA SER A 191 8.07 30.95 1.36
C SER A 191 6.95 31.11 0.32
N GLU A 192 7.28 31.69 -0.84
CA GLU A 192 6.33 31.91 -1.94
C GLU A 192 5.74 30.60 -2.50
N VAL A 193 6.54 29.52 -2.54
CA VAL A 193 6.06 28.19 -2.95
C VAL A 193 5.12 27.62 -1.88
N LEU A 194 5.42 27.85 -0.60
CA LEU A 194 4.56 27.42 0.51
C LEU A 194 3.24 28.19 0.54
N ASP A 195 3.24 29.47 0.18
CA ASP A 195 2.01 30.28 0.13
C ASP A 195 1.05 29.72 -0.93
N LEU A 196 1.57 29.30 -2.10
CA LEU A 196 0.79 28.63 -3.14
C LEU A 196 0.42 27.18 -2.79
N LEU A 197 1.29 26.43 -2.09
CA LEU A 197 1.04 25.03 -1.73
C LEU A 197 0.16 24.86 -0.49
N LEU A 198 0.10 25.82 0.43
CA LEU A 198 -0.67 25.68 1.66
C LEU A 198 -1.68 26.82 1.73
N ALA A 199 -1.20 27.98 2.16
CA ALA A 199 -1.92 29.23 2.22
C ALA A 199 -0.96 30.32 2.70
N PRO A 200 -1.17 31.58 2.31
CA PRO A 200 -0.42 32.69 2.88
C PRO A 200 -0.78 32.88 4.36
N THR A 201 -2.07 32.76 4.72
CA THR A 201 -2.57 32.99 6.09
C THR A 201 -3.35 31.80 6.64
N ALA A 202 -3.55 31.80 7.97
CA ALA A 202 -4.33 30.76 8.65
C ALA A 202 -5.82 30.80 8.28
N ASP A 203 -6.34 31.98 7.94
CA ASP A 203 -7.76 32.22 7.67
C ASP A 203 -8.20 31.62 6.32
N ASP A 204 -7.25 31.39 5.42
CA ASP A 204 -7.49 30.74 4.12
C ASP A 204 -7.67 29.21 4.25
N VAL A 205 -7.32 28.64 5.42
CA VAL A 205 -7.42 27.21 5.70
C VAL A 205 -8.67 26.95 6.53
N ARG A 206 -9.60 26.16 5.98
CA ARG A 206 -10.81 25.76 6.71
C ARG A 206 -10.48 24.60 7.64
N MET A 207 -10.82 24.75 8.90
CA MET A 207 -10.65 23.71 9.92
C MET A 207 -12.00 23.48 10.60
N ASP A 208 -12.44 22.24 10.62
CA ASP A 208 -13.70 21.84 11.22
C ASP A 208 -13.50 20.62 12.12
N CYS A 209 -14.25 20.56 13.21
CA CYS A 209 -14.29 19.42 14.10
C CYS A 209 -15.67 19.30 14.72
N ASP A 210 -16.21 18.08 14.74
CA ASP A 210 -17.52 17.74 15.32
C ASP A 210 -17.55 17.72 16.86
N CYS A 211 -16.47 18.16 17.52
CA CYS A 211 -16.39 18.17 18.97
C CYS A 211 -17.18 19.34 19.60
N PRO A 212 -17.61 19.23 20.87
CA PRO A 212 -18.40 20.27 21.53
C PRO A 212 -17.58 21.52 21.94
N ASP A 213 -16.38 21.71 21.40
CA ASP A 213 -15.54 22.88 21.64
C ASP A 213 -15.78 23.93 20.54
N TYR A 214 -16.48 25.01 20.88
CA TYR A 214 -16.85 26.10 19.96
C TYR A 214 -15.68 27.03 19.55
N GLY A 215 -14.45 26.69 19.91
CA GLY A 215 -13.27 27.43 19.43
C GLY A 215 -13.01 27.16 17.95
N HIS A 216 -12.57 28.20 17.22
CA HIS A 216 -12.18 28.08 15.81
C HIS A 216 -11.12 26.98 15.56
N VAL A 217 -10.23 26.79 16.54
CA VAL A 217 -9.25 25.69 16.55
C VAL A 217 -9.31 25.02 17.92
N CYS A 218 -9.93 23.84 17.97
CA CYS A 218 -10.02 23.00 19.16
C CYS A 218 -8.75 22.16 19.36
N LYS A 219 -8.64 21.47 20.50
CA LYS A 219 -7.51 20.55 20.79
C LYS A 219 -7.37 19.41 19.77
N HIS A 220 -8.46 18.95 19.16
CA HIS A 220 -8.43 17.84 18.18
C HIS A 220 -7.84 18.32 16.85
N ILE A 221 -8.22 19.52 16.38
CA ILE A 221 -7.62 20.15 15.20
C ILE A 221 -6.10 20.33 15.42
N VAL A 222 -5.69 20.82 16.59
CA VAL A 222 -4.26 20.91 16.93
C VAL A 222 -3.59 19.54 16.89
N ALA A 223 -4.22 18.49 17.43
CA ALA A 223 -3.65 17.15 17.45
C ALA A 223 -3.45 16.60 16.02
N VAL A 224 -4.44 16.80 15.15
CA VAL A 224 -4.37 16.38 13.73
C VAL A 224 -3.34 17.20 12.97
N ALA A 225 -3.27 18.52 13.19
CA ALA A 225 -2.27 19.39 12.56
C ALA A 225 -0.84 19.02 13.00
N ASP A 226 -0.62 18.68 14.27
CA ASP A 226 0.68 18.21 14.78
C ASP A 226 1.10 16.88 14.14
N ARG A 227 0.15 15.94 13.96
CA ARG A 227 0.39 14.69 13.24
C ARG A 227 0.62 14.89 11.74
N LEU A 228 -0.13 15.78 11.10
CA LEU A 228 0.05 16.15 9.71
C LEU A 228 1.43 16.80 9.48
N ALA A 229 1.81 17.74 10.34
CA ALA A 229 3.12 18.38 10.32
C ALA A 229 4.24 17.34 10.47
N ALA A 230 4.15 16.44 11.44
CA ALA A 230 5.13 15.36 11.62
C ALA A 230 5.21 14.43 10.41
N ARG A 231 4.08 14.14 9.74
CA ARG A 231 4.05 13.30 8.54
C ARG A 231 4.72 13.99 7.34
N ILE A 232 4.45 15.28 7.13
CA ILE A 232 5.06 16.09 6.06
C ILE A 232 6.54 16.36 6.34
N ASP A 233 6.94 16.47 7.60
CA ASP A 233 8.35 16.58 7.99
C ASP A 233 9.14 15.32 7.61
N ALA A 234 8.57 14.14 7.89
CA ALA A 234 9.20 12.87 7.57
C ALA A 234 9.21 12.57 6.05
N ASP A 235 8.12 12.91 5.36
CA ASP A 235 7.95 12.72 3.92
C ASP A 235 7.34 13.98 3.25
N PRO A 236 8.18 14.90 2.76
CA PRO A 236 7.75 16.11 2.08
C PRO A 236 6.89 15.84 0.82
N LEU A 237 6.99 14.65 0.21
CA LEU A 237 6.22 14.29 -0.97
C LEU A 237 4.71 14.24 -0.68
N GLN A 238 4.33 13.98 0.57
CA GLN A 238 2.93 13.98 1.01
C GLN A 238 2.25 15.34 0.80
N LEU A 239 3.00 16.45 0.93
CA LEU A 239 2.46 17.79 0.66
C LEU A 239 2.07 17.96 -0.82
N PHE A 240 2.89 17.44 -1.72
CA PHE A 240 2.62 17.50 -3.16
C PHE A 240 1.47 16.57 -3.53
N ALA A 241 1.39 15.37 -2.93
CA ALA A 241 0.27 14.45 -3.09
C ALA A 241 -1.06 15.05 -2.60
N LEU A 242 -1.04 15.71 -1.43
CA LEU A 242 -2.16 16.51 -0.91
C LEU A 242 -2.58 17.60 -1.89
N ARG A 243 -1.69 18.05 -2.78
CA ARG A 243 -1.98 19.02 -3.84
C ARG A 243 -2.18 18.41 -5.22
N GLY A 244 -2.24 17.08 -5.33
CA GLY A 244 -2.41 16.37 -6.60
C GLY A 244 -1.24 16.54 -7.56
N ILE A 245 -0.07 16.94 -7.06
CA ILE A 245 1.14 17.16 -7.86
C ILE A 245 2.07 15.96 -7.69
N ASN A 246 2.47 15.36 -8.81
CA ASN A 246 3.51 14.35 -8.82
C ASN A 246 4.86 15.00 -9.10
N ILE A 247 5.60 15.31 -8.03
CA ILE A 247 6.90 15.97 -8.15
C ILE A 247 7.97 15.09 -8.80
N GLN A 248 7.87 13.77 -8.73
CA GLN A 248 8.81 12.86 -9.39
C GLN A 248 8.63 12.87 -10.91
N ALA A 249 7.36 12.94 -11.36
CA ALA A 249 7.06 13.15 -12.77
C ALA A 249 7.60 14.50 -13.25
N LEU A 250 7.48 15.55 -12.43
CA LEU A 250 8.04 16.86 -12.73
C LEU A 250 9.57 16.84 -12.81
N GLU A 251 10.25 16.13 -11.92
CA GLU A 251 11.71 15.96 -11.97
C GLU A 251 12.16 15.34 -13.29
N THR A 252 11.52 14.25 -13.69
CA THR A 252 11.85 13.52 -14.93
C THR A 252 11.69 14.43 -16.15
N MET A 253 10.57 15.16 -16.23
CA MET A 253 10.32 16.10 -17.33
C MET A 253 11.37 17.21 -17.42
N VAL A 254 11.82 17.75 -16.29
CA VAL A 254 12.83 18.82 -16.26
C VAL A 254 14.22 18.30 -16.63
N MET A 255 14.58 17.08 -16.21
CA MET A 255 15.85 16.47 -16.59
C MET A 255 15.90 16.14 -18.09
N ASP A 256 14.81 15.59 -18.64
CA ASP A 256 14.71 15.28 -20.06
C ASP A 256 14.78 16.55 -20.93
N ALA A 257 14.13 17.63 -20.49
CA ALA A 257 14.21 18.93 -21.19
C ALA A 257 15.64 19.49 -21.16
N ALA A 258 16.32 19.41 -20.01
CA ALA A 258 17.70 19.88 -19.89
C ALA A 258 18.67 19.07 -20.76
N GLN A 259 18.47 17.75 -20.87
CA GLN A 259 19.30 16.89 -21.71
C GLN A 259 19.12 17.23 -23.19
N LYS A 260 17.89 17.42 -23.67
CA LYS A 260 17.62 17.79 -25.07
C LYS A 260 18.29 19.09 -25.47
N VAL A 261 18.22 20.12 -24.63
CA VAL A 261 18.87 21.42 -24.90
C VAL A 261 20.40 21.26 -24.96
N ALA A 262 20.97 20.41 -24.11
CA ALA A 262 22.40 20.12 -24.14
C ALA A 262 22.82 19.38 -25.41
N ASP A 263 22.03 18.39 -25.85
CA ASP A 263 22.28 17.64 -27.08
C ASP A 263 22.16 18.52 -28.33
N GLU A 264 21.15 19.42 -28.38
CA GLU A 264 20.98 20.41 -29.44
C GLU A 264 22.15 21.40 -29.50
N SER A 265 22.58 21.93 -28.34
CA SER A 265 23.73 22.84 -28.27
C SER A 265 25.05 22.16 -28.68
N ALA A 266 25.19 20.86 -28.43
CA ALA A 266 26.36 20.08 -28.85
C ALA A 266 26.36 19.78 -30.36
N ALA A 267 25.18 19.57 -30.96
CA ALA A 267 25.03 19.39 -32.40
C ALA A 267 25.38 20.68 -33.16
N GLU A 268 24.88 21.83 -32.72
CA GLU A 268 25.20 23.13 -33.34
C GLU A 268 26.70 23.49 -33.23
N ALA A 269 27.35 23.14 -32.12
CA ALA A 269 28.80 23.34 -31.95
C ALA A 269 29.66 22.43 -32.84
N SER A 270 29.11 21.32 -33.35
CA SER A 270 29.83 20.39 -34.24
C SER A 270 29.73 20.75 -35.72
N ASP A 271 28.77 21.58 -36.12
CA ASP A 271 28.61 22.04 -37.50
C ASP A 271 29.52 23.23 -37.86
N GLU A 272 29.95 24.05 -36.88
CA GLU A 272 30.79 25.23 -37.13
C GLU A 272 32.30 24.96 -37.27
N ASP A 273 32.81 23.77 -36.90
CA ASP A 273 34.24 23.41 -37.03
C ASP A 273 34.58 22.68 -38.35
N SER A 274 33.68 22.71 -39.34
CA SER A 274 33.85 22.02 -40.63
C SER A 274 34.02 22.94 -41.85
N ALA A 275 34.22 24.25 -41.64
CA ALA A 275 34.31 25.24 -42.72
C ALA A 275 35.59 26.11 -42.70
N ASP A 276 36.79 25.51 -42.74
CA ASP A 276 37.95 26.16 -43.39
C ASP A 276 39.09 25.17 -43.76
N MET A 277 39.14 24.72 -45.02
CA MET A 277 40.28 24.85 -45.96
C MET A 277 40.20 23.86 -47.16
N PRO A 278 40.65 24.25 -48.37
CA PRO A 278 40.26 23.64 -49.64
C PRO A 278 41.30 22.70 -50.31
N ASP A 279 40.76 21.86 -51.21
CA ASP A 279 41.30 21.23 -52.41
C ASP A 279 42.80 20.89 -52.53
N SER A 280 43.08 19.59 -52.71
CA SER A 280 44.01 19.19 -53.78
C SER A 280 43.54 17.90 -54.49
N VAL A 281 43.41 18.06 -55.80
CA VAL A 281 43.04 17.08 -56.81
C VAL A 281 44.20 16.10 -57.01
N THR A 282 43.93 14.80 -57.20
CA THR A 282 44.41 14.06 -58.39
C THR A 282 43.85 12.64 -58.45
N SER A 283 43.32 12.37 -59.64
CA SER A 283 42.95 11.11 -60.26
C SER A 283 43.92 9.95 -60.08
N ASN A 284 43.39 8.73 -59.98
CA ASN A 284 43.73 7.69 -60.95
C ASN A 284 42.70 6.55 -61.00
N ALA A 285 42.29 6.25 -62.22
CA ALA A 285 41.61 5.02 -62.60
C ALA A 285 42.59 3.83 -62.56
N ALA A 286 42.10 2.66 -62.17
CA ALA A 286 42.65 1.40 -62.64
C ALA A 286 41.61 0.28 -62.54
N SER A 287 41.19 -0.19 -63.71
CA SER A 287 40.50 -1.44 -63.95
C SER A 287 41.28 -2.64 -63.39
N GLY A 288 40.55 -3.69 -62.98
CA GLY A 288 41.15 -4.96 -62.59
C GLY A 288 40.11 -6.08 -62.50
N SER A 289 39.76 -6.65 -63.64
CA SER A 289 39.09 -7.94 -63.77
C SER A 289 39.93 -9.07 -63.18
N GLY A 290 39.30 -10.01 -62.45
CA GLY A 290 39.93 -11.25 -62.00
C GLY A 290 38.91 -12.30 -61.60
N THR A 291 38.59 -13.20 -62.54
CA THR A 291 37.87 -14.47 -62.38
C THR A 291 38.80 -15.58 -61.90
N ALA A 292 38.32 -16.46 -60.99
CA ALA A 292 38.53 -17.93 -60.92
C ALA A 292 38.20 -18.42 -59.49
N GLN A 293 37.10 -19.14 -59.25
CA GLN A 293 36.89 -20.60 -59.35
C GLN A 293 37.56 -21.47 -58.28
N GLY A 294 36.73 -22.33 -57.66
CA GLY A 294 37.10 -23.48 -56.80
C GLY A 294 36.07 -23.66 -55.67
N ALA A 295 34.90 -24.27 -55.85
CA ALA A 295 34.58 -25.69 -56.09
C ALA A 295 34.39 -26.52 -54.80
N ALA A 296 33.28 -27.28 -54.81
CA ALA A 296 32.91 -28.45 -54.00
C ALA A 296 32.51 -28.22 -52.53
N ALA A 297 31.57 -28.94 -51.91
CA ALA A 297 30.38 -29.75 -52.26
C ALA A 297 29.95 -30.43 -50.94
N ASN A 298 28.68 -30.86 -50.87
CA ASN A 298 28.04 -31.77 -49.89
C ASN A 298 27.36 -31.04 -48.71
N ASN A 299 26.07 -31.19 -48.41
CA ASN A 299 25.08 -32.21 -48.76
C ASN A 299 23.66 -31.63 -48.57
N PRO A 300 22.60 -32.10 -49.28
CA PRO A 300 21.31 -31.44 -49.30
C PRO A 300 20.42 -31.91 -48.14
N SER A 301 20.35 -31.13 -47.06
CA SER A 301 19.31 -31.29 -46.04
C SER A 301 18.01 -30.68 -46.56
N LYS A 302 17.25 -31.48 -47.32
CA LYS A 302 15.78 -31.48 -47.45
C LYS A 302 15.08 -30.16 -47.05
N ALA A 303 15.37 -29.07 -47.76
CA ALA A 303 14.60 -27.85 -47.67
C ALA A 303 13.33 -28.05 -48.50
N ARG A 304 12.26 -28.42 -47.81
CA ARG A 304 10.88 -28.41 -48.30
C ARG A 304 10.69 -27.08 -49.04
N SER A 305 10.42 -27.13 -50.34
CA SER A 305 10.04 -25.93 -51.10
C SER A 305 8.87 -25.31 -50.35
N VAL A 306 9.13 -24.19 -49.68
CA VAL A 306 8.08 -23.39 -49.10
C VAL A 306 7.32 -22.86 -50.30
N ASN A 307 6.14 -23.43 -50.56
CA ASN A 307 5.18 -22.85 -51.50
C ASN A 307 4.90 -21.45 -50.98
N ASN A 308 5.55 -20.47 -51.61
CA ASN A 308 5.46 -19.06 -51.26
C ASN A 308 4.03 -18.52 -51.45
N ASP A 309 3.18 -19.28 -52.15
CA ASP A 309 1.77 -18.98 -52.34
C ASP A 309 0.98 -18.91 -51.03
N LEU A 310 1.38 -19.63 -49.97
CA LEU A 310 0.70 -19.55 -48.67
C LEU A 310 1.04 -18.29 -47.88
N PHE A 311 2.18 -17.66 -48.18
CA PHE A 311 2.60 -16.41 -47.54
C PHE A 311 1.93 -15.21 -48.22
N TRP A 312 1.80 -15.23 -49.56
CA TRP A 312 1.21 -14.13 -50.33
C TRP A 312 -0.30 -14.21 -50.52
N ASN A 313 -0.90 -15.40 -50.59
CA ASN A 313 -2.33 -15.56 -50.84
C ASN A 313 -3.15 -15.85 -49.57
N GLY A 314 -2.50 -15.93 -48.40
CA GLY A 314 -3.14 -16.12 -47.10
C GLY A 314 -3.86 -17.46 -46.93
N ARG A 315 -4.37 -17.71 -45.73
CA ARG A 315 -5.45 -18.66 -45.47
C ARG A 315 -6.70 -17.84 -45.21
N ASP A 316 -7.86 -18.37 -45.56
CA ASP A 316 -9.12 -17.85 -45.04
C ASP A 316 -9.04 -17.88 -43.50
N LEU A 317 -9.23 -16.71 -42.89
CA LEU A 317 -9.22 -16.60 -41.43
C LEU A 317 -10.37 -17.46 -40.88
N PRO A 318 -10.17 -18.16 -39.76
CA PRO A 318 -11.29 -18.79 -39.07
C PRO A 318 -12.32 -17.71 -38.73
N ASP A 319 -13.61 -18.07 -38.85
CA ASP A 319 -14.69 -17.17 -38.46
C ASP A 319 -14.47 -16.68 -37.03
N MET A 320 -14.73 -15.40 -36.80
CA MET A 320 -14.55 -14.82 -35.48
C MET A 320 -15.42 -15.59 -34.48
N PRO A 321 -14.89 -15.91 -33.29
CA PRO A 321 -15.71 -16.49 -32.24
C PRO A 321 -16.84 -15.50 -31.94
N GLU A 322 -18.09 -15.96 -31.99
CA GLU A 322 -19.21 -15.15 -31.55
C GLU A 322 -19.11 -14.99 -30.03
N PRO A 323 -18.82 -13.78 -29.52
CA PRO A 323 -18.76 -13.56 -28.09
C PRO A 323 -20.16 -13.77 -27.52
N LYS A 324 -20.26 -14.49 -26.40
CA LYS A 324 -21.52 -14.57 -25.67
C LYS A 324 -21.87 -13.15 -25.19
N VAL A 325 -23.05 -12.67 -25.56
CA VAL A 325 -23.58 -11.42 -25.03
C VAL A 325 -24.00 -11.69 -23.59
N ALA A 326 -23.15 -11.31 -22.64
CA ALA A 326 -23.47 -11.27 -21.23
C ALA A 326 -23.58 -9.80 -20.78
N PRO A 327 -24.37 -9.50 -19.73
CA PRO A 327 -24.37 -8.18 -19.14
C PRO A 327 -22.95 -7.74 -18.76
N ALA A 328 -22.54 -6.54 -19.17
CA ALA A 328 -21.21 -6.01 -18.86
C ALA A 328 -20.97 -5.92 -17.34
N LEU A 329 -22.04 -5.84 -16.54
CA LEU A 329 -22.01 -5.89 -15.09
C LEU A 329 -21.65 -7.28 -14.53
N ASP A 330 -22.12 -8.36 -15.17
CA ASP A 330 -21.84 -9.74 -14.72
C ASP A 330 -20.41 -10.20 -15.06
N ASP A 331 -19.84 -9.66 -16.14
CA ASP A 331 -18.43 -9.87 -16.51
C ASP A 331 -17.46 -8.95 -15.74
N SER A 332 -17.97 -7.91 -15.07
CA SER A 332 -17.15 -6.97 -14.30
C SER A 332 -16.96 -7.45 -12.85
N ASP A 333 -15.81 -7.14 -12.25
CA ASP A 333 -15.54 -7.47 -10.85
C ASP A 333 -16.50 -6.67 -9.91
N PRO A 334 -17.43 -7.34 -9.20
CA PRO A 334 -18.42 -6.67 -8.37
C PRO A 334 -17.78 -5.93 -7.18
N ASP A 335 -16.58 -6.33 -6.74
CA ASP A 335 -15.88 -5.64 -5.65
C ASP A 335 -15.29 -4.31 -6.13
N LEU A 336 -14.81 -4.24 -7.37
CA LEU A 336 -14.38 -2.98 -7.98
C LEU A 336 -15.56 -2.04 -8.21
N LEU A 337 -16.71 -2.56 -8.67
CA LEU A 337 -17.93 -1.77 -8.82
C LEU A 337 -18.39 -1.19 -7.48
N ARG A 338 -18.47 -2.01 -6.43
CA ARG A 338 -18.82 -1.55 -5.08
C ARG A 338 -17.80 -0.54 -4.55
N LYS A 339 -16.51 -0.73 -4.82
CA LYS A 339 -15.45 0.21 -4.44
C LYS A 339 -15.60 1.56 -5.16
N ALA A 340 -16.00 1.56 -6.43
CA ALA A 340 -16.31 2.77 -7.17
C ALA A 340 -17.57 3.46 -6.64
N MET A 341 -18.64 2.70 -6.37
CA MET A 341 -19.90 3.26 -5.85
C MET A 341 -19.77 3.86 -4.45
N ARG A 342 -18.85 3.33 -3.62
CA ARG A 342 -18.49 3.96 -2.33
C ARG A 342 -17.97 5.39 -2.47
N ALA A 343 -17.45 5.79 -3.63
CA ALA A 343 -17.02 7.17 -3.86
C ALA A 343 -18.21 8.15 -3.98
N VAL A 344 -19.41 7.64 -4.28
CA VAL A 344 -20.61 8.45 -4.57
C VAL A 344 -21.73 8.22 -3.54
N SER A 345 -21.75 7.08 -2.84
CA SER A 345 -22.77 6.74 -1.83
C SER A 345 -22.36 7.12 -0.40
N HIS A 346 -23.28 7.72 0.37
CA HIS A 346 -23.04 8.12 1.77
C HIS A 346 -23.37 7.04 2.82
N THR A 347 -24.19 6.05 2.46
CA THR A 347 -24.51 4.89 3.32
C THR A 347 -24.44 3.58 2.54
N ASN A 348 -24.35 2.44 3.25
CA ASN A 348 -24.34 1.12 2.62
C ASN A 348 -25.69 0.80 1.94
N VAL A 349 -26.79 1.37 2.43
CA VAL A 349 -28.11 1.21 1.81
C VAL A 349 -28.17 1.98 0.49
N ASP A 350 -27.61 3.19 0.45
CA ASP A 350 -27.55 3.99 -0.78
C ASP A 350 -26.63 3.36 -1.82
N LEU A 351 -25.54 2.71 -1.40
CA LEU A 351 -24.67 1.94 -2.28
C LEU A 351 -25.43 0.80 -2.97
N LEU A 352 -26.19 0.01 -2.21
CA LEU A 352 -26.94 -1.11 -2.76
C LEU A 352 -28.03 -0.64 -3.74
N ARG A 353 -28.69 0.50 -3.44
CA ARG A 353 -29.65 1.12 -4.36
C ARG A 353 -28.98 1.59 -5.65
N ALA A 354 -27.85 2.28 -5.54
CA ALA A 354 -27.12 2.79 -6.71
C ALA A 354 -26.63 1.65 -7.64
N VAL A 355 -26.21 0.52 -7.09
CA VAL A 355 -25.84 -0.66 -7.89
C VAL A 355 -27.07 -1.26 -8.60
N SER A 356 -28.19 -1.42 -7.88
CA SER A 356 -29.45 -1.91 -8.45
C SER A 356 -29.99 -1.00 -9.56
N ASP A 357 -29.92 0.32 -9.40
CA ASP A 357 -30.39 1.28 -10.40
C ASP A 357 -29.58 1.19 -11.71
N ILE A 358 -28.29 0.85 -11.62
CA ILE A 358 -27.41 0.66 -12.78
C ILE A 358 -27.75 -0.65 -13.51
N GLU A 359 -28.04 -1.72 -12.77
CA GLU A 359 -28.50 -2.98 -13.35
C GLU A 359 -29.81 -2.78 -14.12
N ASP A 360 -30.79 -2.08 -13.53
CA ASP A 360 -32.07 -1.75 -14.18
C ASP A 360 -31.88 -0.87 -15.43
N LEU A 361 -30.98 0.11 -15.38
CA LEU A 361 -30.68 0.98 -16.51
C LEU A 361 -30.00 0.21 -17.65
N TYR A 362 -29.10 -0.71 -17.31
CA TYR A 362 -28.45 -1.59 -18.28
C TYR A 362 -29.48 -2.49 -18.96
N HIS A 363 -30.34 -3.16 -18.19
CA HIS A 363 -31.44 -3.97 -18.74
C HIS A 363 -32.34 -3.16 -19.68
N PHE A 364 -32.71 -1.94 -19.30
CA PHE A 364 -33.53 -1.08 -20.15
C PHE A 364 -32.84 -0.67 -21.46
N MET A 365 -31.52 -0.47 -21.44
CA MET A 365 -30.74 -0.13 -22.63
C MET A 365 -30.50 -1.33 -23.56
N THR A 366 -30.34 -2.53 -23.00
CA THR A 366 -30.10 -3.74 -23.78
C THR A 366 -31.39 -4.36 -24.32
N ASP A 367 -32.48 -4.32 -23.56
CA ASP A 367 -33.75 -4.96 -23.95
C ASP A 367 -34.55 -4.12 -24.96
N LYS A 368 -34.24 -2.84 -25.13
CA LYS A 368 -34.87 -1.97 -26.15
C LYS A 368 -34.31 -2.13 -27.57
N ASN A 369 -33.25 -2.92 -27.74
CA ASN A 369 -32.58 -3.14 -29.02
C ASN A 369 -32.67 -4.60 -29.52
N SER A 370 -33.58 -5.42 -28.98
CA SER A 370 -33.95 -6.73 -29.55
C SER A 370 -35.25 -6.68 -30.33
#